data_AF-A0A942IKT8-F1
#
_entry.id   AF-A0A942IKT8-F1
#
_cell.length_a   1.000
_cell.length_b   1.000
_cell.length_c   1.000
_cell.angle_alpha   90.00
_cell.angle_beta   90.00
_cell.angle_gamma   90.00
#
_symmetry.space_group_name_H-M   'P 1'
#
loop_
_entity.id
_entity.type
_entity.pdbx_description
1 polymer ?
#
loop_
_entity_poly.entity_id
_entity_poly.type
_entity_poly.pdbx_seq_one_letter_code
_entity_poly.pdbx_strand_id
1 'polypeptide(L)'
;MARTARGADNLEWAREVLAQAHTIEQLRQAQAVVLPLDYGLSMEQTARAIGRSVPWTCRLRNRFLAGEIVGDGQRQARGGRR
;
A
#
# COMPACT_ATOMS: atom_id res chain seq x y z
N MET A 1 -22.88 11.93 2.65
CA MET A 1 -21.72 11.29 3.31
C MET A 1 -20.47 12.01 2.87
N ALA A 2 -19.89 12.81 3.77
CA ALA A 2 -18.68 13.58 3.50
C ALA A 2 -17.52 12.61 3.25
N ARG A 3 -16.98 12.61 2.03
CA ARG A 3 -15.65 12.04 1.79
C ARG A 3 -14.67 13.01 2.43
N THR A 4 -14.23 12.70 3.64
CA THR A 4 -13.16 13.41 4.32
C THR A 4 -12.00 13.56 3.34
N ALA A 5 -11.35 14.73 3.34
CA ALA A 5 -10.20 15.09 2.52
C ALA A 5 -8.94 14.26 2.89
N ARG A 6 -9.07 12.93 2.89
CA ARG A 6 -8.05 11.96 3.26
C ARG A 6 -6.99 11.78 2.17
N GLY A 7 -7.20 12.32 0.96
CA GLY A 7 -6.27 12.12 -0.16
C GLY A 7 -4.85 12.62 0.12
N ALA A 8 -4.73 13.83 0.69
CA ALA A 8 -3.45 14.41 1.07
C ALA A 8 -2.83 13.69 2.27
N ASP A 9 -3.63 13.40 3.29
CA ASP A 9 -3.25 12.65 4.50
C ASP A 9 -2.71 11.24 4.16
N ASN A 10 -3.40 10.54 3.26
CA ASN A 10 -2.99 9.22 2.80
C ASN A 10 -1.70 9.26 1.96
N LEU A 11 -1.43 10.36 1.25
CA LEU A 11 -0.22 10.50 0.45
C LEU A 11 1.00 10.75 1.34
N GLU A 12 0.86 11.61 2.34
CA GLU A 12 1.91 11.85 3.34
C GLU A 12 2.22 10.57 4.11
N TRP A 13 1.18 9.89 4.62
CA TRP A 13 1.34 8.61 5.28
C TRP A 13 1.96 7.53 4.36
N ALA A 14 1.59 7.49 3.08
CA ALA A 14 2.20 6.57 2.13
C ALA A 14 3.69 6.85 1.90
N ARG A 15 4.12 8.12 1.94
CA ARG A 15 5.54 8.48 1.87
C ARG A 15 6.30 8.05 3.12
N GLU A 16 5.72 8.23 4.30
CA GLU A 16 6.31 7.76 5.56
C GLU A 16 6.49 6.24 5.56
N VAL A 17 5.44 5.50 5.18
CA VAL A 17 5.50 4.04 5.09
C VAL A 17 6.49 3.59 4.02
N LEU A 18 6.61 4.31 2.90
CA LEU A 18 7.60 4.02 1.87
C LEU A 18 9.03 4.16 2.41
N ALA A 19 9.30 5.18 3.22
CA ALA A 19 10.61 5.42 3.84
C ALA A 19 10.93 4.44 4.97
N GLN A 20 9.91 3.95 5.69
CA GLN A 20 10.04 3.00 6.81
C GLN A 20 9.76 1.54 6.41
N ALA A 21 9.59 1.24 5.13
CA ALA A 21 9.24 -0.11 4.68
C ALA A 21 10.38 -1.10 4.95
N HIS A 22 10.14 -2.09 5.80
CA HIS A 22 11.10 -3.16 6.11
C HIS A 22 10.85 -4.44 5.28
N THR A 23 9.69 -4.54 4.64
CA THR A 23 9.33 -5.68 3.79
C THR A 23 8.98 -5.22 2.37
N ILE A 24 9.25 -6.09 1.40
CA ILE A 24 8.92 -5.83 -0.01
C ILE A 24 7.40 -5.61 -0.19
N GLU A 25 6.57 -6.28 0.59
CA GLU A 25 5.12 -6.10 0.51
C GLU A 25 4.68 -4.74 1.05
N GLN A 26 5.28 -4.24 2.14
CA GLN A 26 5.07 -2.86 2.61
C GLN A 26 5.48 -1.84 1.55
N LEU A 27 6.66 -2.03 0.97
CA LEU A 27 7.18 -1.16 -0.08
C LEU A 27 6.20 -1.10 -1.26
N ARG A 28 5.79 -2.25 -1.78
CA ARG A 28 4.82 -2.34 -2.90
C ARG A 28 3.48 -1.72 -2.58
N GLN A 29 3.03 -1.88 -1.33
CA GLN A 29 1.76 -1.34 -0.88
C GLN A 29 1.77 0.19 -0.82
N ALA A 30 2.85 0.79 -0.29
CA ALA A 30 3.06 2.23 -0.30
C ALA A 30 3.23 2.77 -1.73
N GLN A 31 4.01 2.08 -2.58
CA GLN A 31 4.20 2.44 -3.99
C GLN A 31 2.88 2.44 -4.78
N ALA A 32 1.95 1.54 -4.47
CA ALA A 32 0.62 1.49 -5.11
C ALA A 32 -0.24 2.73 -4.84
N VAL A 33 0.14 3.57 -3.88
CA VAL A 33 -0.51 4.84 -3.52
C VAL A 33 0.32 6.03 -4.00
N VAL A 34 1.64 6.03 -3.72
CA VAL A 34 2.53 7.15 -4.06
C VAL A 34 2.69 7.31 -5.57
N LEU A 35 2.92 6.23 -6.32
CA LEU A 35 3.16 6.30 -7.77
C LEU A 35 2.01 6.96 -8.56
N PRO A 36 0.74 6.56 -8.37
CA PRO A 36 -0.35 7.21 -9.10
C PRO A 36 -0.66 8.62 -8.61
N LEU A 37 -0.49 8.92 -7.31
CA LEU A 37 -0.88 10.21 -6.73
C LEU A 37 0.19 11.30 -6.87
N ASP A 38 1.47 10.95 -6.72
CA ASP A 38 2.58 11.92 -6.73
C ASP A 38 3.20 12.08 -8.13
N TYR A 39 3.27 10.97 -8.87
CA TYR A 39 3.93 10.93 -10.17
C TYR A 39 2.95 10.81 -11.35
N GLY A 40 1.63 10.76 -11.07
CA GLY A 40 0.59 10.73 -12.10
C GLY A 40 0.54 9.45 -12.94
N LEU A 41 1.11 8.34 -12.45
CA LEU A 41 1.09 7.08 -13.18
C LEU A 41 -0.33 6.51 -13.26
N SER A 42 -0.66 5.89 -14.39
CA SER A 42 -1.85 5.04 -14.48
C SER A 42 -1.69 3.80 -13.58
N MET A 43 -2.80 3.15 -13.25
CA MET A 43 -2.75 1.89 -12.48
C MET A 43 -2.01 0.78 -13.23
N GLU A 44 -2.03 0.78 -14.56
CA GLU A 44 -1.30 -0.17 -15.40
C GLU A 44 0.20 0.07 -15.35
N GLN A 45 0.61 1.34 -15.45
CA GLN A 45 2.01 1.74 -15.31
C GLN A 45 2.54 1.45 -13.90
N THR A 46 1.75 1.76 -12.88
CA THR A 46 2.06 1.46 -11.48
C THR A 46 2.25 -0.04 -11.27
N ALA A 47 1.31 -0.86 -11.76
CA ALA A 47 1.38 -2.32 -11.67
C ALA A 47 2.64 -2.87 -12.33
N ARG A 48 3.00 -2.34 -13.50
CA ARG A 48 4.25 -2.69 -14.20
C ARG A 48 5.48 -2.29 -13.40
N ALA A 49 5.51 -1.09 -12.83
CA ALA A 49 6.63 -0.59 -12.04
C ALA A 49 6.88 -1.44 -10.77
N ILE A 50 5.83 -1.88 -10.08
CA ILE A 50 5.95 -2.72 -8.88
C ILE A 50 6.06 -4.23 -9.18
N GLY A 51 5.94 -4.62 -10.46
CA GLY A 51 6.00 -6.02 -10.91
C GLY A 51 4.79 -6.87 -10.49
N ARG A 52 3.59 -6.30 -10.51
CA ARG A 52 2.33 -6.97 -10.12
C ARG A 52 1.24 -6.81 -11.17
N SER A 53 0.15 -7.56 -11.02
CA SER A 53 -1.02 -7.39 -11.87
C SER A 53 -1.85 -6.17 -11.44
N VAL A 54 -2.58 -5.59 -12.38
CA VAL A 54 -3.45 -4.42 -12.12
C VAL A 54 -4.48 -4.70 -11.02
N PRO A 55 -5.23 -5.83 -11.04
CA PRO A 55 -6.21 -6.11 -9.98
C PRO A 55 -5.57 -6.22 -8.60
N TRP A 56 -4.35 -6.76 -8.54
CA TRP A 56 -3.62 -6.93 -7.29
C TRP A 56 -3.06 -5.60 -6.77
N THR A 57 -2.62 -4.73 -7.68
CA THR A 57 -2.20 -3.35 -7.38
C THR A 57 -3.37 -2.52 -6.84
N CYS A 58 -4.56 -2.63 -7.45
CA CYS A 58 -5.78 -2.02 -6.92
C CYS A 58 -6.10 -2.53 -5.51
N ARG A 59 -5.95 -3.83 -5.27
CA ARG A 59 -6.19 -4.44 -3.95
C ARG A 59 -5.20 -3.92 -2.89
N LEU A 60 -3.91 -3.83 -3.23
CA LEU A 60 -2.89 -3.27 -2.34
C LEU A 60 -3.22 -1.83 -1.96
N ARG A 61 -3.51 -0.99 -2.95
CA ARG A 61 -3.88 0.41 -2.74
C ARG A 61 -5.10 0.52 -1.81
N ASN A 62 -6.15 -0.25 -2.07
CA ASN A 62 -7.36 -0.20 -1.24
C ASN A 62 -7.11 -0.67 0.21
N ARG A 63 -6.29 -1.70 0.41
CA ARG A 63 -5.87 -2.15 1.76
C ARG A 63 -5.08 -1.08 2.49
N PHE A 64 -4.16 -0.41 1.78
CA PHE A 64 -3.44 0.73 2.35
C PHE A 64 -4.41 1.81 2.81
N LEU A 65 -5.31 2.27 1.94
CA LEU A 65 -6.30 3.30 2.25
C LEU A 65 -7.27 2.88 3.37
N ALA A 66 -7.46 1.58 3.59
CA ALA A 66 -8.24 1.01 4.68
C ALA A 66 -7.47 0.94 6.03
N GLY A 67 -6.18 1.27 6.06
CA GLY A 67 -5.36 1.17 7.28
C GLY A 67 -4.60 -0.17 7.42
N GLU A 68 -4.74 -1.09 6.48
CA GLU A 68 -4.21 -2.46 6.59
C GLU A 68 -2.81 -2.57 5.98
N ILE A 69 -1.76 -2.08 6.67
CA ILE A 69 -0.37 -2.26 6.22
C ILE A 69 0.05 -3.73 6.41
N VAL A 70 0.44 -4.39 5.31
CA VAL A 70 0.95 -5.76 5.35
C VAL A 70 2.26 -5.79 6.13
N GLY A 71 2.44 -6.70 7.10
CA GLY A 71 3.74 -6.93 7.72
C GLY A 71 4.11 -6.04 8.90
N ASP A 72 3.18 -5.24 9.42
CA ASP A 72 3.31 -4.61 10.75
C ASP A 72 3.26 -5.70 11.83
N GLY A 73 4.35 -6.46 12.01
CA GLY A 73 4.74 -7.28 13.18
C GLY A 73 3.77 -8.30 13.80
N GLN A 74 2.49 -8.32 13.44
CA GLN A 74 1.40 -8.81 14.30
C GLN A 74 0.65 -9.98 13.65
N ARG A 75 1.24 -10.66 12.66
CA ARG A 75 0.99 -12.09 12.52
C ARG A 75 1.98 -12.84 13.40
N GLN A 76 1.72 -12.72 14.69
CA GLN A 76 2.14 -13.70 15.69
C GLN A 76 1.90 -15.09 15.09
N ALA A 77 2.95 -15.91 15.05
CA ALA A 77 2.95 -17.21 14.42
C ALA A 77 1.67 -17.98 14.77
N ARG A 78 0.97 -18.51 13.76
CA ARG A 78 -0.04 -19.55 13.97
C ARG A 78 0.69 -20.85 14.38
N GLY A 79 1.25 -20.85 15.58
CA GLY A 79 1.82 -22.00 16.25
C GLY A 79 0.67 -22.82 16.82
N GLY A 80 0.17 -23.77 16.02
CA GLY A 80 -0.92 -24.66 16.40
C GLY A 80 -0.62 -26.08 15.95
N ARG A 81 0.38 -26.70 16.59
CA ARG A 81 0.49 -28.16 16.70
C ARG A 81 0.96 -28.50 18.11
N ARG A 82 0.01 -28.67 19.02
CA ARG A 82 0.15 -29.52 20.20
C ARG A 82 -1.14 -30.33 20.29
#